data_AF-A0A965YFK4-F1
#
_entry.id   AF-A0A965YFK4-F1
#
_cell.length_a   1.000
_cell.length_b   1.000
_cell.length_c   1.000
_cell.angle_alpha   90.00
_cell.angle_beta   90.00
_cell.angle_gamma   90.00
#
_symmetry.space_group_name_H-M   'P 1'
#
loop_
_entity.id
_entity.type
_entity.pdbx_description
1 polymer ?
#
loop_
_entity_poly.entity_id
_entity_poly.type
_entity_poly.pdbx_seq_one_letter_code
_entity_poly.pdbx_strand_id
1 'polypeptide(L)'
;MRKYKIYPQELKEEIISRFRQSGLSQTKFCNLDEVPITNSTLSEWLRNAGFDKFGLPFPKRQEPAQPALNMVCYNVGGDSRRRSNGGDPQQPSLAQMVAFHQEIQDICIELYRLACSKESITLLRRIKEVL
;
A
#
# COMPACT_ATOMS: atom_id res chain seq x y z
N MET A 1 -3.32 -25.51 -21.74
CA MET A 1 -4.55 -24.79 -21.35
C MET A 1 -4.89 -25.13 -19.91
N ARG A 2 -4.88 -24.15 -18.99
CA ARG A 2 -5.33 -24.38 -17.60
C ARG A 2 -6.86 -24.47 -17.63
N LYS A 3 -7.42 -25.63 -17.27
CA LYS A 3 -8.88 -25.80 -17.15
C LYS A 3 -9.33 -25.00 -15.93
N TYR A 4 -9.91 -23.83 -16.15
CA TYR A 4 -10.55 -23.07 -15.07
C TYR A 4 -11.83 -23.80 -14.68
N LYS A 5 -11.87 -24.33 -13.46
CA LYS A 5 -13.08 -24.93 -12.89
C LYS A 5 -14.05 -23.78 -12.59
N ILE A 6 -15.18 -23.75 -13.28
CA ILE A 6 -16.20 -22.72 -13.11
C ILE A 6 -17.07 -23.13 -11.92
N TYR A 7 -17.18 -22.25 -10.92
CA TYR A 7 -18.03 -22.48 -9.75
C TYR A 7 -19.26 -21.56 -9.83
N PRO A 8 -20.47 -22.08 -9.58
CA PRO A 8 -21.68 -21.26 -9.44
C PRO A 8 -21.50 -20.19 -8.36
N GLN A 9 -22.15 -19.04 -8.54
CA GLN A 9 -22.04 -17.91 -7.60
C GLN A 9 -22.57 -18.28 -6.21
N GLU A 10 -23.69 -18.99 -6.14
CA GLU A 10 -24.32 -19.46 -4.89
C GLU A 10 -23.35 -20.30 -4.04
N LEU A 11 -22.63 -21.24 -4.68
CA LEU A 11 -21.64 -22.08 -4.03
C LEU A 11 -20.46 -21.27 -3.49
N LYS A 12 -20.04 -20.21 -4.20
CA LYS A 12 -18.96 -19.33 -3.72
C LYS A 12 -19.37 -18.62 -2.44
N GLU A 13 -20.58 -18.04 -2.43
CA GLU A 13 -21.10 -17.29 -1.30
C GLU A 13 -21.32 -18.19 -0.08
N GLU A 14 -21.83 -19.40 -0.28
CA GLU A 14 -21.96 -20.40 0.77
C GLU A 14 -20.60 -20.73 1.40
N ILE A 15 -19.58 -21.04 0.57
CA ILE A 15 -18.26 -21.42 1.05
C ILE A 15 -17.59 -20.25 1.79
N ILE A 16 -17.70 -19.02 1.29
CA ILE A 16 -17.19 -17.82 1.97
C ILE A 16 -17.88 -17.64 3.33
N SER A 17 -19.20 -17.80 3.38
CA SER A 17 -19.98 -17.67 4.62
C SER A 17 -19.56 -18.73 5.65
N ARG A 18 -19.47 -20.00 5.25
CA ARG A 18 -19.00 -21.10 6.11
C ARG A 18 -17.58 -20.84 6.61
N PHE A 19 -16.67 -20.39 5.74
CA PHE A 19 -15.30 -20.07 6.14
C PHE A 19 -15.28 -19.01 7.26
N ARG A 20 -16.01 -17.91 7.06
CA ARG A 20 -16.09 -16.80 8.03
C ARG A 20 -16.68 -17.24 9.37
N GLN A 21 -17.65 -18.14 9.36
CA GLN A 21 -18.28 -18.68 10.58
C GLN A 21 -17.42 -19.74 11.28
N SER A 22 -16.57 -20.45 10.54
CA SER A 22 -15.77 -21.57 11.08
C SER A 22 -14.69 -21.15 12.08
N GLY A 23 -14.17 -19.90 11.97
CA GLY A 23 -13.01 -19.44 12.74
C GLY A 23 -11.71 -20.20 12.44
N LEU A 24 -11.69 -21.07 11.42
CA LEU A 24 -10.52 -21.85 11.03
C LEU A 24 -9.57 -21.03 10.15
N SER A 25 -8.29 -21.43 10.12
CA SER A 25 -7.37 -20.94 9.10
C SER A 25 -7.76 -21.49 7.72
N GLN A 26 -7.49 -20.74 6.65
CA GLN A 26 -7.80 -21.15 5.27
C GLN A 26 -7.30 -22.56 4.93
N THR A 27 -6.08 -22.90 5.35
CA THR A 27 -5.50 -24.24 5.12
C THR A 27 -6.30 -25.34 5.80
N LYS A 28 -6.73 -25.12 7.06
CA LYS A 28 -7.53 -26.11 7.78
C LYS A 28 -8.93 -26.24 7.17
N PHE A 29 -9.55 -25.12 6.80
CA PHE A 29 -10.86 -25.10 6.19
C PHE A 29 -10.89 -25.79 4.82
N CYS A 30 -9.92 -25.51 3.94
CA CYS A 30 -9.83 -26.15 2.62
C CYS A 30 -9.39 -27.62 2.66
N ASN A 31 -8.93 -28.12 3.81
CA ASN A 31 -8.61 -29.54 3.99
C ASN A 31 -9.81 -30.36 4.52
N LEU A 32 -10.96 -29.72 4.76
CA LEU A 32 -12.19 -30.44 5.10
C LEU A 32 -12.73 -31.17 3.86
N ASP A 33 -13.17 -32.42 4.03
CA ASP A 33 -13.68 -33.25 2.93
C ASP A 33 -14.88 -32.63 2.21
N GLU A 34 -15.64 -31.77 2.90
CA GLU A 34 -16.80 -31.07 2.37
C GLU A 34 -16.47 -29.82 1.54
N VAL A 35 -15.19 -29.40 1.48
CA VAL A 35 -14.78 -28.15 0.83
C VAL A 35 -14.05 -28.46 -0.48
N PRO A 36 -14.73 -28.41 -1.64
CA PRO A 36 -14.16 -28.86 -2.92
C PRO A 36 -13.30 -27.80 -3.61
N ILE A 37 -12.59 -26.97 -2.84
CA ILE A 37 -11.79 -25.84 -3.35
C ILE A 37 -10.40 -25.81 -2.72
N THR A 38 -9.45 -25.25 -3.47
CA THR A 38 -8.10 -25.03 -2.96
C THR A 38 -8.00 -23.74 -2.15
N ASN A 39 -6.98 -23.65 -1.30
CA ASN A 39 -6.67 -22.42 -0.56
C ASN A 39 -6.49 -21.20 -1.49
N SER A 40 -5.84 -21.39 -2.65
CA SER A 40 -5.66 -20.32 -3.64
C SER A 40 -6.98 -19.78 -4.18
N THR A 41 -7.96 -20.68 -4.41
CA THR A 41 -9.30 -20.33 -4.88
C THR A 41 -10.06 -19.54 -3.82
N LEU A 42 -10.00 -19.98 -2.56
CA LEU A 42 -10.64 -19.29 -1.44
C LEU A 42 -10.05 -17.88 -1.24
N SER A 43 -8.73 -17.75 -1.30
CA SER A 43 -8.04 -16.46 -1.20
C SER A 43 -8.46 -15.47 -2.28
N GLU A 44 -8.61 -15.93 -3.52
CA GLU A 44 -9.08 -15.10 -4.62
C GLU A 44 -10.53 -14.64 -4.40
N TRP A 45 -11.40 -15.53 -3.95
CA TRP A 45 -12.80 -15.21 -3.69
C TRP A 45 -12.97 -14.23 -2.54
N LEU A 46 -12.23 -14.42 -1.44
CA LEU A 46 -12.24 -13.50 -0.31
C LEU A 46 -11.78 -12.10 -0.73
N ARG A 47 -10.69 -12.01 -1.49
CA ARG A 47 -10.19 -10.72 -2.00
C ARG A 47 -11.23 -10.01 -2.86
N ASN A 48 -11.88 -10.73 -3.78
CA ASN A 48 -12.89 -10.16 -4.67
C ASN A 48 -14.17 -9.76 -3.92
N ALA A 49 -14.50 -10.45 -2.84
CA ALA A 49 -15.63 -10.13 -1.96
C ALA A 49 -15.30 -9.08 -0.90
N GLY A 50 -14.07 -8.54 -0.89
CA GLY A 50 -13.67 -7.48 0.03
C GLY A 50 -13.29 -7.96 1.43
N PHE A 51 -12.83 -9.21 1.57
CA PHE A 51 -12.36 -9.80 2.81
C PHE A 51 -10.86 -10.10 2.78
N ASP A 52 -10.20 -10.01 3.93
CA ASP A 52 -8.81 -10.41 4.11
C ASP A 52 -8.65 -11.94 4.19
N LYS A 53 -7.40 -12.39 4.38
CA LYS A 53 -7.06 -13.83 4.49
C LYS A 53 -7.65 -14.53 5.71
N PHE A 54 -8.21 -13.78 6.66
CA PHE A 54 -8.88 -14.27 7.86
C PHE A 54 -10.41 -14.19 7.74
N GLY A 55 -10.95 -13.72 6.62
CA GLY A 55 -12.39 -13.56 6.44
C GLY A 55 -12.96 -12.32 7.11
N LEU A 56 -12.10 -11.39 7.55
CA LEU A 56 -12.49 -10.09 8.08
C LEU A 56 -12.70 -9.11 6.93
N PRO A 57 -13.73 -8.26 6.97
CA PRO A 57 -13.92 -7.25 5.93
C PRO A 57 -12.68 -6.35 5.90
N PHE A 58 -12.16 -6.07 4.70
CA PHE A 58 -11.12 -5.06 4.56
C PHE A 58 -11.65 -3.77 5.20
N PRO A 59 -10.82 -3.05 5.98
CA PRO A 59 -11.20 -1.71 6.40
C PRO A 59 -11.53 -0.97 5.10
N LYS A 60 -12.78 -0.50 4.99
CA LYS A 60 -13.18 0.36 3.87
C LYS A 60 -12.10 1.42 3.82
N ARG A 61 -11.32 1.49 2.74
CA ARG A 61 -10.60 2.71 2.41
C ARG A 61 -11.69 3.76 2.47
N GLN A 62 -11.65 4.62 3.48
CA GLN A 62 -12.37 5.87 3.39
C GLN A 62 -11.84 6.45 2.08
N GLU A 63 -12.70 6.48 1.06
CA GLU A 63 -12.40 7.33 -0.08
C GLU A 63 -12.10 8.69 0.55
N PRO A 64 -10.91 9.26 0.33
CA PRO A 64 -10.62 10.56 0.89
C PRO A 64 -11.75 11.46 0.42
N ALA A 65 -12.52 11.98 1.38
CA ALA A 65 -13.43 13.08 1.12
C ALA A 65 -12.63 14.11 0.34
N GLN A 66 -13.15 14.51 -0.83
CA GLN A 66 -12.77 15.65 -1.69
C GLN A 66 -11.40 16.29 -1.41
N PRO A 67 -10.57 16.52 -2.45
CA PRO A 67 -9.12 16.60 -2.36
C PRO A 67 -8.68 17.31 -1.09
N ALA A 68 -8.49 16.54 -0.02
CA ALA A 68 -7.80 17.01 1.15
C ALA A 68 -6.45 17.49 0.61
N LEU A 69 -6.13 18.76 0.92
CA LEU A 69 -4.85 19.42 0.63
C LEU A 69 -3.74 18.41 0.34
N ASN A 70 -3.00 18.59 -0.76
CA ASN A 70 -1.81 17.82 -1.13
C ASN A 70 -0.76 17.87 0.00
N MET A 71 -1.03 17.19 1.11
CA MET A 71 -0.14 17.04 2.24
C MET A 71 0.73 15.84 1.91
N VAL A 72 1.92 16.15 1.44
CA VAL A 72 2.98 15.16 1.26
C VAL A 72 3.58 14.89 2.64
N CYS A 73 3.15 13.80 3.27
CA CYS A 73 3.76 13.31 4.50
C CYS A 73 5.03 12.54 4.14
N TYR A 74 6.20 13.11 4.45
CA TYR A 74 7.46 12.37 4.40
C TYR A 74 7.67 11.66 5.74
N ASN A 75 7.89 10.35 5.71
CA ASN A 75 8.39 9.62 6.87
C ASN A 75 9.86 9.98 7.06
N VAL A 76 10.13 10.99 7.89
CA VAL A 76 11.50 11.27 8.35
C VAL A 76 11.82 10.26 9.45
N GLY A 77 12.43 9.13 9.05
CA GLY A 77 12.98 8.12 9.96
C GLY A 77 12.32 6.75 9.85
N GLY A 78 12.52 6.06 8.72
CA GLY A 78 12.07 4.68 8.51
C GLY A 78 13.16 3.60 8.64
N ASP A 79 14.44 3.98 8.75
CA ASP A 79 15.55 3.02 8.82
C ASP A 79 16.53 3.39 9.94
N SER A 80 16.11 3.16 11.19
CA SER A 80 17.02 3.15 12.34
C SER A 80 17.00 1.79 13.02
N ARG A 81 17.54 0.77 12.34
CA ARG A 81 18.26 -0.31 13.03
C ARG A 81 19.65 0.16 13.48
N ARG A 82 19.73 1.35 14.08
CA ARG A 82 20.94 1.80 14.77
C ARG A 82 20.56 2.09 16.21
N ARG A 83 21.11 1.24 17.09
CA ARG A 83 21.35 1.59 18.49
C ARG A 83 22.15 2.88 18.48
N SER A 84 21.51 3.99 18.82
CA SER A 84 22.19 5.26 19.04
C SER A 84 21.75 5.77 20.40
N ASN A 85 22.69 5.71 21.34
CA ASN A 85 22.61 6.36 22.64
C ASN A 85 22.28 7.86 22.48
N GLY A 86 21.44 8.35 23.38
CA GLY A 86 21.51 9.68 23.97
C GLY A 86 21.77 10.85 23.03
N GLY A 87 20.69 11.44 22.53
CA GLY A 87 20.67 12.77 21.95
C GLY A 87 19.29 12.99 21.37
N ASP A 88 18.47 13.84 22.01
CA ASP A 88 17.15 14.19 21.48
C ASP A 88 17.33 14.75 20.05
N PRO A 89 16.75 14.11 19.01
CA PRO A 89 16.73 14.70 17.69
C PRO A 89 15.82 15.93 17.76
N GLN A 90 16.43 17.12 17.79
CA GLN A 90 15.71 18.38 17.76
C GLN A 90 14.82 18.38 16.51
N GLN A 91 13.50 18.27 16.72
CA GLN A 91 12.56 18.28 15.62
C GLN A 91 12.72 19.59 14.84
N PRO A 92 12.74 19.55 13.50
CA PRO A 92 12.83 20.76 12.70
C PRO A 92 11.64 21.67 13.02
N SER A 93 11.92 22.94 13.21
CA SER A 93 10.89 23.95 13.45
C SER A 93 9.91 24.03 12.27
N LEU A 94 8.68 24.49 12.54
CA LEU A 94 7.68 24.70 11.49
C LEU A 94 8.22 25.58 10.35
N ALA A 95 9.01 26.62 10.66
CA ALA A 95 9.63 27.48 9.67
C ALA A 95 10.59 26.72 8.74
N GLN A 96 11.42 25.83 9.30
CA GLN A 96 12.33 24.98 8.51
C GLN A 96 11.56 23.98 7.65
N MET A 97 10.48 23.42 8.16
CA MET A 97 9.62 22.49 7.40
C MET A 97 8.92 23.19 6.24
N VAL A 98 8.41 24.42 6.46
CA VAL A 98 7.78 25.24 5.41
C VAL A 98 8.79 25.63 4.34
N ALA A 99 9.99 26.07 4.73
CA ALA A 99 11.05 26.41 3.79
C ALA A 99 11.44 25.21 2.91
N PHE A 100 11.65 24.04 3.53
CA PHE A 100 11.95 22.81 2.80
C PHE A 100 10.83 22.42 1.82
N HIS A 101 9.56 22.56 2.24
CA HIS A 101 8.44 22.27 1.35
C HIS A 101 8.41 23.20 0.13
N GLN A 102 8.70 24.49 0.33
CA GLN A 102 8.79 25.46 -0.75
C GLN A 102 9.93 25.11 -1.73
N GLU A 103 11.11 24.76 -1.22
CA GLU A 103 12.24 24.34 -2.05
C GLU A 103 11.91 23.11 -2.92
N ILE A 104 11.25 22.10 -2.34
CA ILE A 104 10.81 20.92 -3.09
C ILE A 104 9.79 21.28 -4.16
N GLN A 105 8.83 22.14 -3.83
CA GLN A 105 7.81 22.58 -4.77
C GLN A 105 8.43 23.34 -5.95
N ASP A 106 9.38 24.24 -5.68
CA ASP A 106 10.07 25.02 -6.70
C ASP A 106 10.87 24.11 -7.65
N ILE A 107 11.61 23.13 -7.11
CA ILE A 107 12.33 22.12 -7.90
C ILE A 107 11.35 21.31 -8.75
N CYS A 108 10.21 20.87 -8.20
CA CYS A 108 9.23 20.09 -8.96
C CYS A 108 8.62 20.88 -10.13
N ILE A 109 8.35 22.17 -9.94
CA ILE A 109 7.89 23.06 -11.00
C ILE A 109 8.97 23.25 -12.07
N GLU A 110 10.22 23.42 -11.66
CA GLU A 110 11.35 23.55 -12.59
C GLU A 110 11.51 22.27 -13.42
N LEU A 111 11.51 21.10 -12.76
CA LEU A 111 11.59 19.78 -13.41
C LEU A 111 10.43 19.52 -14.37
N TYR A 112 9.20 19.89 -14.01
CA TYR A 112 8.02 19.71 -14.86
C TYR A 112 8.10 20.53 -16.17
N ARG A 113 8.89 21.60 -16.19
CA ARG A 113 9.08 22.49 -17.34
C ARG A 113 10.39 22.25 -18.10
N LEU A 114 11.20 21.27 -17.69
CA LEU A 114 12.46 21.00 -18.36
C LEU A 114 12.24 20.40 -19.76
N ALA A 115 12.73 21.12 -20.77
CA ALA A 115 12.93 20.54 -22.10
C ALA A 115 14.00 19.44 -22.04
N CYS A 116 13.96 18.47 -22.95
CA CYS A 116 14.99 17.42 -23.05
C CYS A 116 16.29 18.01 -23.64
N SER A 117 17.05 18.72 -22.80
CA SER A 117 18.32 19.38 -23.13
C SER A 117 19.46 18.85 -22.26
N LYS A 118 20.71 19.09 -22.68
CA LYS A 118 21.91 18.71 -21.91
C LYS A 118 21.98 19.39 -20.54
N GLU A 119 21.42 20.59 -20.43
CA GLU A 119 21.35 21.36 -19.17
C GLU A 119 20.37 20.70 -18.20
N SER A 120 19.17 20.34 -18.69
CA SER A 120 18.16 19.61 -17.92
C SER A 120 18.66 18.25 -17.41
N ILE A 121 19.41 17.52 -18.23
CA ILE A 121 20.00 16.23 -17.85
C ILE A 121 21.07 16.43 -16.75
N THR A 122 21.85 17.51 -16.83
CA THR A 122 22.87 17.84 -15.82
C THR A 122 22.23 18.25 -14.50
N LEU A 123 21.15 19.04 -14.54
CA LEU A 123 20.37 19.43 -13.37
C LEU A 123 19.77 18.21 -12.65
N LEU A 124 19.13 17.30 -13.41
CA LEU A 124 18.61 16.03 -12.88
C LEU A 124 19.69 15.16 -12.23
N ARG A 125 20.90 15.14 -12.81
CA ARG A 125 22.03 14.39 -12.26
C ARG A 125 22.49 14.95 -10.91
N ARG A 126 22.57 16.28 -10.77
CA ARG A 126 22.92 16.93 -9.51
C ARG A 126 21.89 16.64 -8.42
N ILE A 127 20.60 16.68 -8.74
CA ILE A 127 19.54 16.33 -7.80
C ILE A 127 19.66 14.87 -7.34
N LYS A 128 19.98 13.95 -8.25
CA LYS A 128 20.20 12.52 -7.92
C LYS A 128 21.40 12.28 -7.01
N GLU A 129 22.44 13.09 -7.07
CA GLU A 129 23.66 12.91 -6.26
C GLU A 129 23.56 13.55 -4.86
N VAL A 130 22.56 14.41 -4.62
CA VAL A 130 22.31 15.07 -3.32
C VAL A 130 21.29 14.30 -2.47
N LEU A 131 20.44 13.46 -3.09
CA LEU A 131 19.49 12.55 -2.43
C LEU A 131 20.10 11.15 -2.24
#